data_AF-A0A6I4YJM5-F1
#
_entry.id   AF-A0A6I4YJM5-F1
#
_cell.length_a   1.000
_cell.length_b   1.000
_cell.length_c   1.000
_cell.angle_alpha   90.00
_cell.angle_beta   90.00
_cell.angle_gamma   90.00
#
_symmetry.space_group_name_H-M   'P 1'
#
loop_
_entity.id
_entity.type
_entity.pdbx_description
1 polymer ?
#
loop_
_entity_poly.entity_id
_entity_poly.type
_entity_poly.pdbx_seq_one_letter_code
_entity_poly.pdbx_strand_id
1 'polypeptide(L)'
;MKNLMLGAVGLTGILASCGSYGSAPDGSGNARVVGISTEYTLQGSSPAQYVGCDNISNPTDPARATSTQVVVKFATGGSVTQVDVTLKGTRDSNYDETQQFTVNDLSKDSDGNYQAVFDFKSATNDFLPASIIVEPKDPVRTPRDVTASNLAGSFYANLKVYTSTGSAFNITSIDRVNVYRNCTLAGTAQPLSR
;
A
#
# COMPACT_ATOMS: atom_id res chain seq x y z
N MET A 1 46.07 36.25 -10.32
CA MET A 1 44.64 36.48 -10.07
C MET A 1 43.97 35.12 -9.88
N LYS A 2 43.54 34.82 -8.65
CA LYS A 2 42.72 33.65 -8.31
C LYS A 2 41.24 34.00 -8.56
N ASN A 3 40.45 33.01 -8.95
CA ASN A 3 39.05 32.73 -8.52
C ASN A 3 38.29 32.00 -9.64
N LEU A 4 37.98 30.73 -9.44
CA LEU A 4 36.69 30.19 -8.95
C LEU A 4 35.84 29.66 -10.12
N MET A 5 35.92 28.36 -10.37
CA MET A 5 34.79 27.59 -10.90
C MET A 5 34.56 26.40 -9.97
N LEU A 6 33.66 26.59 -9.01
CA LEU A 6 33.01 25.50 -8.30
C LEU A 6 32.04 24.85 -9.29
N GLY A 7 32.40 23.65 -9.75
CA GLY A 7 31.46 22.78 -10.45
C GLY A 7 30.34 22.39 -9.49
N ALA A 8 29.13 22.80 -9.82
CA ALA A 8 27.91 22.38 -9.15
C ALA A 8 27.78 20.86 -9.25
N VAL A 9 28.05 20.17 -8.16
CA VAL A 9 27.69 18.75 -8.00
C VAL A 9 26.18 18.72 -7.89
N GLY A 10 25.56 18.08 -8.86
CA GLY A 10 24.12 17.97 -9.02
C GLY A 10 23.44 17.51 -7.74
N LEU A 11 22.55 18.35 -7.23
CA LEU A 11 21.43 17.93 -6.40
C LEU A 11 20.58 16.97 -7.24
N THR A 12 20.87 15.67 -7.17
CA THR A 12 19.87 14.66 -7.50
C THR A 12 18.75 14.85 -6.49
N GLY A 13 17.68 15.49 -6.95
CA GLY A 13 16.46 15.72 -6.18
C GLY A 13 15.92 14.37 -5.72
N ILE A 14 16.21 14.02 -4.48
CA ILE A 14 15.44 13.04 -3.74
C ILE A 14 14.11 13.73 -3.51
N LEU A 15 13.16 13.51 -4.43
CA LEU A 15 11.76 13.78 -4.19
C LEU A 15 11.42 13.09 -2.86
N ALA A 16 11.20 13.91 -1.84
CA ALA A 16 10.91 13.50 -0.48
C ALA A 16 9.54 12.81 -0.45
N SER A 17 9.54 11.52 -0.78
CA SER A 17 8.52 10.60 -0.28
C SER A 17 8.81 10.42 1.20
N CYS A 18 8.20 11.25 2.04
CA CYS A 18 8.21 11.12 3.49
C CYS A 18 7.50 9.83 3.90
N GLY A 19 8.14 8.68 3.71
CA GLY A 19 7.85 7.44 4.43
C GLY A 19 8.92 7.21 5.48
N SER A 20 8.64 6.42 6.53
CA SER A 20 9.67 6.14 7.51
C SER A 20 10.83 5.38 6.84
N TYR A 21 12.05 5.81 7.13
CA TYR A 21 13.27 5.15 6.73
C TYR A 21 13.74 4.19 7.83
N GLY A 22 14.29 3.05 7.43
CA GLY A 22 14.97 2.13 8.33
C GLY A 22 16.21 1.54 7.67
N SER A 23 17.16 1.12 8.49
CA SER A 23 18.36 0.44 8.05
C SER A 23 18.71 -0.70 9.00
N ALA A 24 19.28 -1.76 8.44
CA ALA A 24 19.81 -2.86 9.20
C ALA A 24 20.96 -2.38 10.10
N PRO A 25 21.08 -2.85 11.36
CA PRO A 25 22.13 -2.41 12.27
C PRO A 25 23.56 -2.70 11.77
N ASP A 26 23.71 -3.70 10.90
CA ASP A 26 24.98 -4.10 10.28
C ASP A 26 25.27 -3.40 8.94
N GLY A 27 24.38 -2.50 8.49
CA GLY A 27 24.51 -1.79 7.22
C GLY A 27 24.23 -2.64 5.97
N SER A 28 23.77 -3.89 6.13
CA SER A 28 23.51 -4.82 5.02
C SER A 28 22.34 -4.42 4.11
N GLY A 29 21.45 -3.55 4.60
CA GLY A 29 20.32 -3.07 3.84
C GLY A 29 19.62 -1.88 4.48
N ASN A 30 18.83 -1.20 3.66
CA ASN A 30 18.00 -0.09 4.07
C ASN A 30 16.69 -0.12 3.28
N ALA A 31 15.63 0.46 3.85
CA ALA A 31 14.36 0.54 3.16
C ALA A 31 13.55 1.77 3.60
N ARG A 32 12.60 2.17 2.76
CA ARG A 32 11.57 3.14 3.10
C ARG A 32 10.25 2.73 2.47
N VAL A 33 9.15 3.01 3.17
CA VAL A 33 7.82 2.89 2.55
C VAL A 33 7.65 4.05 1.57
N VAL A 34 7.19 3.76 0.36
CA VAL A 34 6.91 4.76 -0.68
C VAL A 34 5.45 5.18 -0.61
N GLY A 35 4.54 4.24 -0.37
CA GLY A 35 3.13 4.55 -0.17
C GLY A 35 2.26 3.31 -0.07
N ILE A 36 1.00 3.55 0.23
CA ILE A 36 -0.05 2.53 0.23
C ILE A 36 -1.14 2.99 -0.72
N SER A 37 -1.57 2.08 -1.59
CA SER A 37 -2.70 2.30 -2.48
C SER A 37 -3.68 1.15 -2.40
N THR A 38 -4.91 1.43 -2.78
CA THR A 38 -5.96 0.43 -2.97
C THR A 38 -6.52 0.54 -4.40
N GLU A 39 -7.35 -0.42 -4.80
CA GLU A 39 -8.06 -0.32 -6.08
C GLU A 39 -9.20 0.73 -6.10
N TYR A 40 -9.41 1.49 -5.02
CA TYR A 40 -10.49 2.47 -4.91
C TYR A 40 -9.98 3.85 -4.51
N THR A 41 -10.50 4.90 -5.16
CA THR A 41 -10.18 6.31 -4.87
C THR A 41 -11.45 7.11 -4.59
N LEU A 42 -11.39 8.10 -3.71
CA LEU A 42 -12.54 9.00 -3.50
C LEU A 42 -12.77 9.87 -4.74
N GLN A 43 -14.00 9.83 -5.26
CA GLN A 43 -14.41 10.62 -6.41
C GLN A 43 -14.15 12.12 -6.16
N GLY A 44 -13.49 12.77 -7.11
CA GLY A 44 -13.22 14.21 -7.06
C GLY A 44 -12.07 14.61 -6.12
N SER A 45 -11.34 13.66 -5.55
CA SER A 45 -10.15 13.96 -4.74
C SER A 45 -8.93 14.30 -5.62
N SER A 46 -8.20 15.36 -5.27
CA SER A 46 -6.94 15.76 -5.91
C SER A 46 -5.94 16.25 -4.85
N PRO A 47 -4.82 15.55 -4.58
CA PRO A 47 -4.43 14.28 -5.20
C PRO A 47 -5.42 13.14 -4.88
N ALA A 48 -5.38 12.08 -5.69
CA ALA A 48 -6.25 10.92 -5.50
C ALA A 48 -6.09 10.35 -4.08
N GLN A 49 -7.20 10.20 -3.37
CA GLN A 49 -7.25 9.65 -2.02
C GLN A 49 -7.69 8.20 -2.07
N TYR A 50 -6.75 7.27 -1.82
CA TYR A 50 -7.05 5.84 -1.74
C TYR A 50 -7.90 5.50 -0.53
N VAL A 51 -8.84 4.57 -0.70
CA VAL A 51 -9.75 4.11 0.35
C VAL A 51 -9.95 2.61 0.34
N GLY A 52 -10.18 2.03 1.51
CA GLY A 52 -10.74 0.69 1.67
C GLY A 52 -12.26 0.76 1.73
N CYS A 53 -12.92 -0.27 1.22
CA CYS A 53 -14.38 -0.36 1.21
C CYS A 53 -14.82 -1.72 1.72
N ASP A 54 -15.69 -1.74 2.73
CA ASP A 54 -16.20 -2.99 3.26
C ASP A 54 -17.25 -3.62 2.34
N ASN A 55 -18.04 -2.76 1.72
CA ASN A 55 -19.07 -3.15 0.76
C ASN A 55 -19.03 -2.21 -0.44
N ILE A 56 -18.94 -2.80 -1.63
CA ILE A 56 -19.05 -2.11 -2.92
C ILE A 56 -20.43 -2.38 -3.51
N SER A 57 -21.20 -1.32 -3.73
CA SER A 57 -22.40 -1.39 -4.56
C SER A 57 -22.05 -1.21 -6.04
N ASN A 58 -22.84 -1.88 -6.90
CA ASN A 58 -22.63 -1.98 -8.35
C ASN A 58 -21.22 -2.45 -8.77
N PRO A 59 -20.65 -3.50 -8.15
CA PRO A 59 -19.35 -3.99 -8.54
C PRO A 59 -19.42 -4.56 -9.96
N THR A 60 -18.39 -4.30 -10.78
CA THR A 60 -18.26 -4.92 -12.10
C THR A 60 -18.01 -6.43 -12.00
N ASP A 61 -17.41 -6.87 -10.88
CA ASP A 61 -17.21 -8.27 -10.51
C ASP A 61 -17.84 -8.53 -9.13
N PRO A 62 -18.90 -9.36 -9.03
CA PRO A 62 -19.56 -9.67 -7.76
C PRO A 62 -18.63 -10.26 -6.69
N ALA A 63 -17.55 -10.95 -7.07
CA ALA A 63 -16.57 -11.48 -6.11
C ALA A 63 -15.80 -10.37 -5.37
N ARG A 64 -15.81 -9.15 -5.91
CA ARG A 64 -15.16 -7.95 -5.35
C ARG A 64 -16.09 -7.09 -4.50
N ALA A 65 -17.36 -7.46 -4.36
CA ALA A 65 -18.32 -6.71 -3.55
C ALA A 65 -17.83 -6.50 -2.11
N THR A 66 -17.05 -7.46 -1.60
CA THR A 66 -16.51 -7.47 -0.23
C THR A 66 -15.00 -7.77 -0.23
N SER A 67 -14.30 -7.37 -1.30
CA SER A 67 -12.86 -7.55 -1.40
C SER A 67 -12.21 -6.35 -2.06
N THR A 68 -11.07 -5.94 -1.53
CA THR A 68 -10.29 -4.83 -2.06
C THR A 68 -8.83 -5.24 -2.14
N GLN A 69 -8.20 -4.90 -3.26
CA GLN A 69 -6.77 -5.07 -3.44
C GLN A 69 -6.03 -3.95 -2.73
N VAL A 70 -5.00 -4.31 -1.97
CA VAL A 70 -4.05 -3.38 -1.35
C VAL A 70 -2.68 -3.59 -1.95
N VAL A 71 -2.00 -2.48 -2.20
CA VAL A 71 -0.62 -2.46 -2.67
C VAL A 71 0.21 -1.64 -1.69
N VAL A 72 1.18 -2.29 -1.07
CA VAL A 72 2.18 -1.63 -0.23
C VAL A 72 3.47 -1.50 -1.03
N LYS A 73 3.85 -0.26 -1.34
CA LYS A 73 5.05 0.06 -2.12
C LYS A 73 6.19 0.45 -1.20
N PHE A 74 7.36 -0.10 -1.44
CA PHE A 74 8.56 0.24 -0.68
C PHE A 74 9.82 0.15 -1.52
N ALA A 75 10.78 1.01 -1.22
CA ALA A 75 12.08 1.02 -1.86
C ALA A 75 13.11 0.42 -0.91
N THR A 76 14.06 -0.36 -1.44
CA THR A 76 15.15 -0.94 -0.64
C THR A 76 16.51 -0.71 -1.29
N GLY A 77 17.54 -0.62 -0.47
CA GLY A 77 18.95 -0.77 -0.86
C GLY A 77 19.58 -1.94 -0.11
N GLY A 78 20.68 -2.47 -0.65
CA GLY A 78 21.36 -3.66 -0.10
C GLY A 78 20.65 -4.97 -0.42
N SER A 79 20.93 -6.01 0.37
CA SER A 79 20.48 -7.38 0.13
C SER A 79 19.28 -7.76 1.01
N VAL A 80 18.09 -7.36 0.60
CA VAL A 80 16.82 -7.77 1.21
C VAL A 80 16.39 -9.15 0.69
N THR A 81 15.91 -10.03 1.57
CA THR A 81 15.51 -11.41 1.24
C THR A 81 14.02 -11.66 1.49
N GLN A 82 13.45 -11.00 2.48
CA GLN A 82 12.06 -11.17 2.89
C GLN A 82 11.52 -9.86 3.48
N VAL A 83 10.22 -9.66 3.35
CA VAL A 83 9.48 -8.61 4.04
C VAL A 83 8.20 -9.19 4.62
N ASP A 84 7.99 -8.98 5.93
CA ASP A 84 6.69 -9.18 6.54
C ASP A 84 5.93 -7.86 6.45
N VAL A 85 4.75 -7.86 5.82
CA VAL A 85 3.86 -6.71 5.69
C VAL A 85 2.71 -6.88 6.65
N THR A 86 2.66 -6.04 7.68
CA THR A 86 1.54 -5.94 8.61
C THR A 86 0.67 -4.74 8.23
N LEU A 87 -0.62 -4.96 7.99
CA LEU A 87 -1.60 -3.88 7.98
C LEU A 87 -2.12 -3.68 9.40
N LYS A 88 -1.97 -2.47 9.93
CA LYS A 88 -2.34 -2.14 11.30
C LYS A 88 -3.54 -1.20 11.33
N GLY A 89 -4.51 -1.54 12.17
CA GLY A 89 -5.61 -0.64 12.51
C GLY A 89 -5.11 0.59 13.28
N THR A 90 -5.79 1.72 13.12
CA THR A 90 -5.45 2.96 13.84
C THR A 90 -6.13 3.12 15.19
N ARG A 91 -7.17 2.32 15.46
CA ARG A 91 -7.95 2.38 16.72
C ARG A 91 -7.51 1.32 17.72
N ASP A 92 -7.42 0.07 17.28
CA ASP A 92 -6.95 -1.07 18.06
C ASP A 92 -6.23 -2.05 17.12
N SER A 93 -5.65 -3.10 17.71
CA SER A 93 -4.91 -4.14 17.01
C SER A 93 -5.73 -5.41 16.78
N ASN A 94 -7.06 -5.36 16.93
CA ASN A 94 -7.91 -6.56 16.84
C ASN A 94 -7.98 -7.12 15.42
N TYR A 95 -7.60 -6.31 14.43
CA TYR A 95 -7.63 -6.63 13.00
C TYR A 95 -6.27 -6.41 12.33
N ASP A 96 -5.19 -6.40 13.12
CA ASP A 96 -3.84 -6.33 12.57
C ASP A 96 -3.52 -7.67 11.91
N GLU A 97 -3.26 -7.65 10.60
CA GLU A 97 -2.93 -8.87 9.85
C GLU A 97 -1.54 -8.75 9.24
N THR A 98 -0.79 -9.85 9.30
CA THR A 98 0.59 -9.91 8.81
C THR A 98 0.73 -10.95 7.72
N GLN A 99 1.36 -10.54 6.62
CA GLN A 99 1.67 -11.41 5.51
C GLN A 99 3.15 -11.38 5.19
N GLN A 100 3.75 -12.56 5.07
CA GLN A 100 5.13 -12.74 4.68
C GLN A 100 5.25 -12.79 3.15
N PHE A 101 6.25 -12.08 2.63
CA PHE A 101 6.64 -12.12 1.21
C PHE A 101 8.14 -12.38 1.13
N THR A 102 8.55 -13.36 0.31
CA THR A 102 9.93 -13.40 -0.15
C THR A 102 10.11 -12.37 -1.26
N VAL A 103 11.32 -11.86 -1.47
CA VAL A 103 11.56 -10.88 -2.55
C VAL A 103 11.18 -11.39 -3.94
N ASN A 104 11.10 -12.71 -4.14
CA ASN A 104 10.70 -13.33 -5.40
C ASN A 104 9.17 -13.32 -5.62
N ASP A 105 8.39 -13.17 -4.55
CA ASP A 105 6.93 -13.08 -4.59
C ASP A 105 6.45 -11.65 -4.90
N LEU A 106 7.34 -10.67 -4.74
CA LEU A 106 7.07 -9.26 -4.95
C LEU A 106 7.23 -8.87 -6.42
N SER A 107 6.33 -8.00 -6.88
CA SER A 107 6.51 -7.33 -8.17
C SER A 107 7.29 -6.02 -7.98
N LYS A 108 7.75 -5.41 -9.09
CA LYS A 108 8.37 -4.08 -9.08
C LYS A 108 7.59 -3.12 -9.96
N ASP A 109 7.50 -1.85 -9.56
CA ASP A 109 6.98 -0.78 -10.42
C ASP A 109 8.05 -0.27 -11.41
N SER A 110 7.68 0.71 -12.24
CA SER A 110 8.58 1.33 -13.22
C SER A 110 9.78 2.03 -12.59
N ASP A 111 9.67 2.45 -11.32
CA ASP A 111 10.72 3.14 -10.58
C ASP A 111 11.61 2.16 -9.81
N GLY A 112 11.33 0.85 -9.94
CA GLY A 112 12.08 -0.23 -9.29
C GLY A 112 11.69 -0.46 -7.82
N ASN A 113 10.63 0.17 -7.32
CA ASN A 113 10.12 -0.09 -5.98
C ASN A 113 9.43 -1.45 -5.93
N TYR A 114 9.59 -2.17 -4.82
CA TYR A 114 8.87 -3.41 -4.59
C TYR A 114 7.41 -3.12 -4.27
N GLN A 115 6.54 -4.02 -4.73
CA GLN A 115 5.10 -3.97 -4.51
C GLN A 115 4.65 -5.29 -3.89
N ALA A 116 4.22 -5.24 -2.64
CA ALA A 116 3.46 -6.30 -2.01
C ALA A 116 1.98 -6.10 -2.37
N VAL A 117 1.43 -7.02 -3.16
CA VAL A 117 0.06 -6.98 -3.65
C VAL A 117 -0.70 -8.13 -3.02
N PHE A 118 -1.86 -7.83 -2.44
CA PHE A 118 -2.72 -8.83 -1.83
C PHE A 118 -4.13 -8.29 -1.73
N ASP A 119 -5.09 -9.19 -1.63
CA ASP A 119 -6.49 -8.87 -1.43
C ASP A 119 -6.87 -9.03 0.04
N PHE A 120 -7.64 -8.07 0.55
CA PHE A 120 -8.39 -8.29 1.78
C PHE A 120 -9.81 -8.72 1.47
N LYS A 121 -10.37 -9.56 2.34
CA LYS A 121 -11.82 -9.70 2.45
C LYS A 121 -12.33 -8.84 3.60
N SER A 122 -13.25 -7.95 3.29
CA SER A 122 -14.04 -7.25 4.30
C SER A 122 -15.20 -8.14 4.69
N ALA A 123 -15.14 -8.77 5.87
CA ALA A 123 -16.35 -9.34 6.42
C ALA A 123 -17.20 -8.20 7.00
N THR A 124 -18.53 -8.31 6.91
CA THR A 124 -19.45 -7.31 7.47
C THR A 124 -19.12 -7.06 8.95
N ASN A 125 -18.81 -5.81 9.29
CA ASN A 125 -18.37 -5.31 10.60
C ASN A 125 -16.88 -5.48 10.97
N ASP A 126 -16.12 -6.28 10.23
CA ASP A 126 -14.69 -6.41 10.46
C ASP A 126 -13.98 -5.24 9.80
N PHE A 127 -13.42 -4.37 10.62
CA PHE A 127 -12.40 -3.44 10.17
C PHE A 127 -11.26 -4.27 9.56
N LEU A 128 -10.74 -3.87 8.42
CA LEU A 128 -9.84 -4.70 7.60
C LEU A 128 -8.55 -5.14 8.32
N PRO A 129 -7.94 -6.29 7.94
CA PRO A 129 -8.43 -7.41 7.12
C PRO A 129 -8.91 -8.59 7.98
N ALA A 130 -10.03 -9.25 7.66
CA ALA A 130 -10.39 -10.52 8.32
C ALA A 130 -9.59 -11.73 7.77
N SER A 131 -8.93 -11.54 6.62
CA SER A 131 -7.98 -12.47 6.00
C SER A 131 -7.22 -11.76 4.88
N ILE A 132 -5.94 -12.10 4.72
CA ILE A 132 -5.12 -11.72 3.56
C ILE A 132 -5.12 -12.89 2.59
N ILE A 133 -5.54 -12.65 1.34
CA ILE A 133 -5.38 -13.60 0.24
C ILE A 133 -4.21 -13.11 -0.59
N VAL A 134 -3.11 -13.86 -0.55
CA VAL A 134 -1.95 -13.61 -1.42
C VAL A 134 -2.07 -14.47 -2.65
N GLU A 135 -2.18 -13.80 -3.79
CA GLU A 135 -1.84 -14.38 -5.07
C GLU A 135 -0.46 -13.83 -5.45
N PRO A 136 0.60 -14.67 -5.48
CA PRO A 136 1.93 -14.22 -5.86
C PRO A 136 1.89 -13.54 -7.23
N LYS A 137 2.37 -12.30 -7.30
CA LYS A 137 2.37 -11.46 -8.51
C LYS A 137 0.99 -11.18 -9.11
N ASP A 138 -0.05 -11.09 -8.27
CA ASP A 138 -1.36 -10.56 -8.70
C ASP A 138 -1.15 -9.18 -9.37
N PRO A 139 -1.63 -8.97 -10.61
CA PRO A 139 -1.54 -7.67 -11.26
C PRO A 139 -2.21 -6.57 -10.43
N VAL A 140 -1.51 -5.45 -10.29
CA VAL A 140 -2.07 -4.25 -9.66
C VAL A 140 -3.25 -3.75 -10.49
N ARG A 141 -4.43 -3.71 -9.87
CA ARG A 141 -5.66 -3.22 -10.49
C ARG A 141 -5.61 -1.71 -10.64
N THR A 142 -6.11 -1.20 -11.76
CA THR A 142 -6.28 0.25 -11.96
C THR A 142 -7.28 0.80 -10.94
N PRO A 143 -6.95 1.87 -10.20
CA PRO A 143 -7.86 2.46 -9.24
C PRO A 143 -9.16 2.94 -9.90
N ARG A 144 -10.28 2.73 -9.23
CA ARG A 144 -11.62 3.17 -9.65
C ARG A 144 -12.20 4.15 -8.64
N ASP A 145 -12.85 5.19 -9.14
CA ASP A 145 -13.49 6.18 -8.29
C ASP A 145 -14.73 5.61 -7.60
N VAL A 146 -14.89 5.96 -6.32
CA VAL A 146 -16.05 5.63 -5.51
C VAL A 146 -16.60 6.88 -4.81
N THR A 147 -17.91 6.90 -4.60
CA THR A 147 -18.51 7.69 -3.53
C THR A 147 -18.55 6.82 -2.27
N ALA A 148 -18.15 7.37 -1.12
CA ALA A 148 -18.03 6.60 0.11
C ALA A 148 -18.80 7.25 1.26
N SER A 149 -19.33 6.43 2.17
CA SER A 149 -20.09 6.88 3.34
C SER A 149 -19.84 5.95 4.53
N ASN A 150 -20.17 6.44 5.73
CA ASN A 150 -20.00 5.72 6.98
C ASN A 150 -18.53 5.30 7.21
N LEU A 151 -17.69 6.29 7.54
CA LEU A 151 -16.27 6.07 7.86
C LEU A 151 -16.15 5.11 9.03
N ALA A 152 -15.64 3.92 8.77
CA ALA A 152 -15.37 2.93 9.79
C ALA A 152 -14.14 3.37 10.57
N GLY A 153 -12.99 3.54 9.90
CA GLY A 153 -11.70 3.85 10.50
C GLY A 153 -10.61 4.03 9.45
N SER A 154 -9.36 3.68 9.79
CA SER A 154 -8.24 3.66 8.84
C SER A 154 -7.18 2.65 9.22
N PHE A 155 -6.37 2.24 8.25
CA PHE A 155 -5.20 1.37 8.44
C PHE A 155 -3.93 2.00 7.86
N TYR A 156 -2.79 1.47 8.27
CA TYR A 156 -1.45 1.82 7.76
C TYR A 156 -0.60 0.56 7.68
N ALA A 157 0.53 0.60 6.96
CA ALA A 157 1.41 -0.55 6.82
C ALA A 157 2.62 -0.42 7.75
N ASN A 158 2.98 -1.52 8.40
CA ASN A 158 4.23 -1.70 9.11
C ASN A 158 4.95 -2.89 8.47
N LEU A 159 6.20 -2.71 8.08
CA LEU A 159 6.98 -3.71 7.40
C LEU A 159 8.17 -4.08 8.26
N LYS A 160 8.41 -5.38 8.42
CA LYS A 160 9.65 -5.91 8.96
C LYS A 160 10.48 -6.46 7.81
N VAL A 161 11.61 -5.83 7.55
CA VAL A 161 12.50 -6.13 6.42
C VAL A 161 13.65 -7.00 6.92
N TYR A 162 13.88 -8.13 6.25
CA TYR A 162 14.98 -9.05 6.54
C TYR A 162 16.03 -9.00 5.45
N THR A 163 17.28 -9.06 5.87
CA THR A 163 18.46 -8.99 5.00
C THR A 163 19.15 -10.35 4.90
N SER A 164 20.01 -10.50 3.90
CA SER A 164 20.75 -11.76 3.66
C SER A 164 21.77 -12.10 4.75
N THR A 165 22.12 -11.15 5.63
CA THR A 165 23.03 -11.35 6.77
C THR A 165 22.29 -11.85 8.01
N GLY A 166 20.96 -11.96 7.96
CA GLY A 166 20.11 -12.32 9.10
C GLY A 166 19.64 -11.14 9.95
N SER A 167 20.08 -9.92 9.64
CA SER A 167 19.59 -8.70 10.29
C SER A 167 18.18 -8.35 9.83
N ALA A 168 17.40 -7.71 10.72
CA ALA A 168 16.07 -7.21 10.41
C ALA A 168 15.81 -5.84 11.02
N PHE A 169 14.94 -5.06 10.39
CA PHE A 169 14.55 -3.72 10.85
C PHE A 169 13.10 -3.41 10.44
N ASN A 170 12.46 -2.49 11.15
CA ASN A 170 11.07 -2.10 10.88
C ASN A 170 10.99 -0.75 10.17
N ILE A 171 10.03 -0.62 9.26
CA ILE A 171 9.61 0.64 8.65
C ILE A 171 8.08 0.71 8.67
N THR A 172 7.52 1.90 8.85
CA THR A 172 6.09 2.17 8.91
C THR A 172 5.71 3.19 7.84
N SER A 173 4.55 3.01 7.20
CA SER A 173 3.98 4.03 6.34
C SER A 173 3.58 5.25 7.17
N ILE A 174 3.76 6.43 6.58
CA ILE A 174 3.17 7.66 7.14
C ILE A 174 1.72 7.79 6.64
N ASP A 175 1.45 7.29 5.44
CA ASP A 175 0.12 7.27 4.85
C ASP A 175 -0.81 6.35 5.62
N ARG A 176 -2.07 6.79 5.70
CA ARG A 176 -3.20 6.06 6.26
C ARG A 176 -4.29 5.98 5.20
N VAL A 177 -4.86 4.80 5.05
CA VAL A 177 -5.98 4.56 4.14
C VAL A 177 -7.26 4.49 4.95
N ASN A 178 -8.20 5.39 4.68
CA ASN A 178 -9.51 5.38 5.32
C ASN A 178 -10.33 4.19 4.81
N VAL A 179 -11.12 3.61 5.71
CA VAL A 179 -12.01 2.48 5.43
C VAL A 179 -13.45 2.94 5.63
N TYR A 180 -14.27 2.76 4.60
CA TYR A 180 -15.68 3.12 4.63
C TYR A 180 -16.53 1.85 4.60
N ARG A 181 -17.63 1.84 5.37
CA ARG A 181 -18.56 0.69 5.38
C ARG A 181 -19.26 0.52 4.04
N ASN A 182 -19.54 1.62 3.34
CA ASN A 182 -20.26 1.60 2.08
C ASN A 182 -19.57 2.48 1.05
N CYS A 183 -19.25 1.89 -0.10
CA CYS A 183 -18.75 2.59 -1.27
C CYS A 183 -19.62 2.23 -2.49
N THR A 184 -19.79 3.19 -3.39
CA THR A 184 -20.50 3.01 -4.67
C THR A 184 -19.56 3.38 -5.79
N LEU A 185 -19.33 2.48 -6.75
CA LEU A 185 -18.49 2.78 -7.92
C LEU A 185 -19.09 3.94 -8.73
N ALA A 186 -18.27 4.94 -9.01
CA ALA A 186 -18.64 6.03 -9.90
C ALA A 186 -18.60 5.53 -11.35
N GLY A 187 -19.69 5.71 -12.11
CA GLY A 187 -19.69 5.50 -13.56
C GLY A 187 -20.09 4.11 -14.06
N THR A 188 -20.60 3.20 -13.24
CA THR A 188 -21.37 2.06 -13.77
C THR A 188 -22.75 2.56 -14.19
N ALA A 189 -22.92 2.84 -15.48
CA ALA A 189 -24.25 2.99 -16.05
C ALA A 189 -25.06 1.75 -15.65
N GLN A 190 -26.15 1.92 -14.91
CA GLN A 190 -27.13 0.85 -14.69
C GLN A 190 -27.51 0.30 -16.06
N PRO A 191 -27.49 -1.04 -16.28
CA PRO A 191 -28.26 -1.58 -17.38
C PRO A 191 -29.72 -1.18 -17.11
N LEU A 192 -30.28 -0.34 -17.98
CA LEU A 192 -31.73 -0.13 -18.04
C LEU A 192 -32.33 -1.47 -18.45
N SER A 193 -32.69 -2.31 -17.47
CA SER A 193 -33.61 -3.41 -17.70
C SER A 193 -34.95 -2.80 -18.07
N ARG A 194 -35.34 -2.92 -19.34
CA ARG A 194 -36.71 -2.73 -19.82
C ARG A 194 -37.60 -3.86 -19.34
#